data_AF-A0A511YRT5-F1
#
_entry.id   AF-A0A511YRT5-F1
#
_cell.length_a   1.000
_cell.length_b   1.000
_cell.length_c   1.000
_cell.angle_alpha   90.00
_cell.angle_beta   90.00
_cell.angle_gamma   90.00
#
_symmetry.space_group_name_H-M   'P 1'
#
loop_
_entity.id
_entity.type
_entity.pdbx_description
1 polymer ?
#
loop_
_entity_poly.entity_id
_entity_poly.type
_entity_poly.pdbx_seq_one_letter_code
_entity_poly.pdbx_strand_id
1 'polypeptide(L)'
;MEKTFSFETTGFDFAFINHVKSIRIDKKLSGDQLSLKMGVAKSFVSNVESYTQRHKYSTRHISLLAKAFGFKNISELMDFPTPEHDRIKVTVKQVYNESGTKVMESEVVGIEEL
;
A
#
# COMPACT_ATOMS: atom_id res chain seq x y z
N MET A 1 -14.81 -7.44 15.80
CA MET A 1 -15.82 -7.65 14.73
C MET A 1 -15.10 -7.94 13.42
N GLU A 2 -15.51 -8.95 12.67
CA GLU A 2 -14.91 -9.28 11.37
C GLU A 2 -15.75 -8.73 10.21
N LYS A 3 -15.10 -8.23 9.16
CA LYS A 3 -15.75 -7.83 7.91
C LYS A 3 -14.93 -8.31 6.72
N THR A 4 -15.62 -8.80 5.70
CA THR A 4 -15.03 -9.15 4.41
C THR A 4 -15.60 -8.22 3.35
N PHE A 5 -14.75 -7.68 2.49
CA PHE A 5 -15.16 -6.87 1.35
C PHE A 5 -14.20 -7.08 0.18
N SER A 6 -14.63 -6.67 -1.01
CA SER A 6 -13.80 -6.69 -2.21
C SER A 6 -13.73 -5.32 -2.86
N PHE A 7 -12.61 -5.05 -3.54
CA PHE A 7 -12.44 -3.84 -4.34
C PHE A 7 -11.68 -4.17 -5.62
N GLU A 8 -11.89 -3.35 -6.65
CA GLU A 8 -11.17 -3.44 -7.92
C GLU A 8 -10.01 -2.45 -7.95
N THR A 9 -8.88 -2.87 -8.51
CA THR A 9 -7.71 -2.01 -8.75
C THR A 9 -6.88 -2.57 -9.91
N THR A 10 -5.77 -1.93 -10.24
CA THR A 10 -4.77 -2.51 -11.12
C THR A 10 -3.83 -3.43 -10.34
N GLY A 11 -3.34 -4.49 -10.98
CA GLY A 11 -2.32 -5.37 -10.44
C GLY A 11 -1.04 -4.62 -10.11
N PHE A 12 -0.67 -3.64 -10.95
CA PHE A 12 0.47 -2.77 -10.71
C PHE A 12 0.33 -1.94 -9.43
N ASP A 13 -0.77 -1.22 -9.25
CA ASP A 13 -0.95 -0.39 -8.06
C ASP A 13 -0.92 -1.24 -6.79
N PHE A 14 -1.56 -2.41 -6.81
CA PHE A 14 -1.59 -3.32 -5.66
C PHE A 14 -0.21 -3.87 -5.33
N ALA A 15 0.51 -4.39 -6.34
CA ALA A 15 1.87 -4.91 -6.17
C ALA A 15 2.83 -3.81 -5.69
N PHE A 16 2.76 -2.62 -6.29
CA PHE A 16 3.62 -1.50 -5.94
C PHE A 16 3.38 -1.00 -4.51
N ILE A 17 2.12 -0.86 -4.07
CA ILE A 17 1.79 -0.47 -2.69
C ILE A 17 2.32 -1.51 -1.70
N ASN A 18 2.15 -2.80 -1.97
CA ASN A 18 2.65 -3.86 -1.10
C ASN A 18 4.19 -3.91 -1.05
N HIS A 19 4.86 -3.68 -2.19
CA HIS A 19 6.31 -3.57 -2.27
C HIS A 19 6.84 -2.36 -1.46
N VAL A 20 6.24 -1.19 -1.62
CA VAL A 20 6.61 0.00 -0.83
C VAL A 20 6.39 -0.25 0.67
N LYS A 21 5.28 -0.92 1.03
CA LYS A 21 4.98 -1.31 2.40
C LYS A 21 6.02 -2.25 2.98
N SER A 22 6.51 -3.24 2.22
CA SER A 22 7.56 -4.15 2.70
C SER A 22 8.87 -3.41 2.95
N ILE A 23 9.33 -2.58 2.01
CA ILE A 23 10.54 -1.74 2.18
C ILE A 23 10.41 -0.85 3.44
N ARG A 24 9.23 -0.26 3.64
CA ARG A 24 8.94 0.60 4.79
C ARG A 24 9.09 -0.17 6.12
N ILE A 25 8.53 -1.38 6.19
CA ILE A 25 8.60 -2.26 7.37
C ILE A 25 10.04 -2.69 7.62
N ASP A 26 10.77 -3.10 6.59
CA ASP A 26 12.18 -3.51 6.69
C ASP A 26 13.07 -2.38 7.22
N LYS A 27 12.79 -1.14 6.79
CA LYS A 27 13.44 0.08 7.30
C LYS A 27 12.90 0.56 8.65
N LYS A 28 11.97 -0.18 9.28
CA LYS A 28 11.34 0.14 10.58
C LYS A 28 10.67 1.52 10.62
N LEU A 29 10.07 1.94 9.51
CA LEU A 29 9.36 3.21 9.39
C LEU A 29 7.86 3.00 9.58
N SER A 30 7.19 3.88 10.33
CA SER A 30 5.73 3.98 10.28
C SER A 30 5.27 4.67 8.99
N GLY A 31 3.99 4.50 8.62
CA GLY A 31 3.40 5.24 7.49
C GLY A 31 3.53 6.75 7.66
N ASP A 32 3.34 7.24 8.89
CA ASP A 32 3.52 8.65 9.23
C ASP A 32 4.96 9.12 9.03
N GLN A 33 5.95 8.32 9.47
CA GLN A 33 7.37 8.65 9.29
C GLN A 33 7.76 8.67 7.82
N LEU A 34 7.28 7.71 7.02
CA LEU A 34 7.55 7.71 5.58
C LEU A 34 6.91 8.92 4.90
N SER A 35 5.67 9.24 5.25
CA SER A 35 4.96 10.42 4.71
C SER A 35 5.73 11.73 4.98
N LEU A 36 6.24 11.90 6.20
CA LEU A 36 7.05 13.07 6.55
C LEU A 36 8.39 13.09 5.79
N LYS A 37 9.05 11.93 5.62
CA LYS A 37 10.28 11.82 4.81
C LYS A 37 10.05 12.14 3.33
N MET A 38 8.88 11.80 2.79
CA MET A 38 8.46 12.13 1.43
C MET A 38 8.10 13.63 1.27
N GLY A 39 7.88 14.36 2.37
CA GLY A 39 7.42 15.75 2.33
C GLY A 39 5.93 15.90 1.95
N VAL A 40 5.10 14.93 2.31
CA VAL A 40 3.64 14.94 2.08
C VAL A 40 2.87 14.98 3.40
N ALA A 41 1.53 15.06 3.34
CA ALA A 41 0.68 15.05 4.54
C ALA A 41 0.96 13.80 5.40
N LYS A 42 1.02 13.97 6.73
CA LYS A 42 1.42 12.92 7.69
C LYS A 42 0.66 11.59 7.50
N SER A 43 -0.62 11.63 7.15
CA SER A 43 -1.47 10.45 6.97
C SER A 43 -1.39 9.82 5.57
N PHE A 44 -0.62 10.38 4.64
CA PHE A 44 -0.68 10.02 3.22
C PHE A 44 -0.38 8.55 2.97
N VAL A 45 0.76 8.03 3.44
CA VAL A 45 1.15 6.62 3.24
C VAL A 45 0.16 5.69 3.93
N SER A 46 -0.25 6.00 5.15
CA SER A 46 -1.24 5.22 5.90
C SER A 46 -2.58 5.12 5.15
N ASN A 47 -2.97 6.18 4.44
CA ASN A 47 -4.16 6.20 3.58
C ASN A 47 -3.96 5.39 2.30
N VAL A 48 -2.77 5.42 1.68
CA VAL A 48 -2.46 4.64 0.46
C VAL A 48 -2.40 3.14 0.75
N GLU A 49 -1.85 2.75 1.90
CA GLU A 49 -1.75 1.34 2.29
C GLU A 49 -3.06 0.76 2.86
N SER A 50 -4.09 1.59 3.01
CA SER A 50 -5.39 1.15 3.52
C SER A 50 -6.26 0.56 2.41
N TYR A 51 -6.70 -0.68 2.60
CA TYR A 51 -7.63 -1.34 1.67
C TYR A 51 -9.03 -0.71 1.61
N THR A 52 -9.40 0.11 2.59
CA THR A 52 -10.70 0.81 2.63
C THR A 52 -10.66 2.17 1.95
N GLN A 53 -9.48 2.63 1.54
CA GLN A 53 -9.27 3.93 0.91
C GLN A 53 -8.87 3.74 -0.55
N ARG A 54 -9.24 4.71 -1.40
CA ARG A 54 -8.93 4.66 -2.85
C ARG A 54 -7.63 5.39 -3.21
N HIS A 55 -6.83 5.78 -2.21
CA HIS A 55 -5.61 6.55 -2.44
C HIS A 55 -4.52 5.67 -3.06
N LYS A 56 -3.79 6.23 -4.02
CA LYS A 56 -2.72 5.53 -4.75
C LYS A 56 -1.48 6.43 -4.86
N TYR A 57 -0.32 5.80 -5.01
CA TYR A 57 0.87 6.52 -5.42
C TYR A 57 0.75 6.93 -6.90
N SER A 58 0.72 8.23 -7.16
CA SER A 58 0.94 8.74 -8.52
C SER A 58 2.43 8.77 -8.90
N THR A 59 2.72 9.04 -10.18
CA THR A 59 4.08 9.15 -10.74
C THR A 59 4.98 10.11 -9.96
N ARG A 60 4.44 11.24 -9.47
CA ARG A 60 5.18 12.18 -8.60
C ARG A 60 5.72 11.51 -7.34
N HIS A 61 4.99 10.55 -6.77
CA HIS A 61 5.39 9.91 -5.53
C HIS A 61 6.55 8.92 -5.70
N ILE A 62 6.79 8.41 -6.92
CA ILE A 62 7.89 7.48 -7.21
C ILE A 62 9.23 8.14 -6.86
N SER A 63 9.46 9.37 -7.31
CA SER A 63 10.71 10.09 -6.99
C SER A 63 10.81 10.47 -5.51
N LEU A 64 9.68 10.79 -4.87
CA LEU A 64 9.64 11.11 -3.44
C LEU A 64 9.94 9.89 -2.57
N LEU A 65 9.39 8.73 -2.92
CA LEU A 65 9.66 7.44 -2.26
C LEU A 65 11.13 7.05 -2.42
N ALA A 66 11.68 7.11 -3.63
CA ALA A 66 13.08 6.80 -3.88
C ALA A 66 14.01 7.67 -3.02
N LYS A 67 13.76 8.99 -2.98
CA LYS A 67 14.49 9.92 -2.12
C LYS A 67 14.31 9.61 -0.63
N ALA A 68 13.08 9.33 -0.19
CA ALA A 68 12.77 9.01 1.21
C ALA A 68 13.45 7.73 1.70
N PHE A 69 13.64 6.75 0.80
CA PHE A 69 14.34 5.50 1.08
C PHE A 69 15.85 5.57 0.89
N GLY A 70 16.37 6.65 0.30
CA GLY A 70 17.80 6.86 0.05
C GLY A 70 18.32 6.14 -1.20
N PHE A 71 17.44 5.76 -2.12
CA PHE A 71 17.82 5.16 -3.39
C PHE A 71 18.41 6.20 -4.34
N LYS A 72 19.46 5.81 -5.06
CA LYS A 72 20.11 6.69 -6.06
C LYS A 72 19.31 6.70 -7.36
N ASN A 73 18.74 5.56 -7.72
CA ASN A 73 17.95 5.39 -8.94
C ASN A 73 16.55 4.88 -8.63
N ILE A 74 15.56 5.28 -9.43
CA ILE A 74 14.19 4.78 -9.28
C ILE A 74 14.08 3.27 -9.54
N SER A 75 15.01 2.68 -10.30
CA SER A 75 15.03 1.24 -10.55
C SER A 75 15.17 0.41 -9.26
N GLU A 76 15.86 0.93 -8.25
CA GLU A 76 15.96 0.28 -6.93
C GLU A 76 14.61 0.24 -6.21
N LEU A 77 13.74 1.23 -6.44
CA LEU A 77 12.36 1.26 -5.93
C LEU A 77 11.42 0.36 -6.73
N MET A 78 11.77 0.08 -7.99
CA MET A 78 10.92 -0.67 -8.92
C MET A 78 11.35 -2.14 -9.01
N ASP A 79 12.17 -2.61 -8.06
CA ASP A 79 12.66 -3.98 -8.00
C ASP A 79 11.61 -4.93 -7.39
N PHE A 80 10.53 -5.14 -8.13
CA PHE A 80 9.49 -6.11 -7.82
C PHE A 80 8.97 -6.79 -9.10
N PRO A 81 8.42 -8.01 -9.01
CA PRO A 81 7.90 -8.72 -10.16
C PRO A 81 6.84 -7.91 -10.91
N THR A 82 6.87 -7.95 -12.23
CA THR A 82 5.78 -7.40 -13.04
C THR A 82 4.48 -8.17 -12.75
N PRO A 83 3.38 -7.49 -12.40
CA PRO A 83 2.10 -8.16 -12.20
C PRO A 83 1.61 -8.85 -13.48
N GLU A 84 0.99 -10.02 -13.31
CA GLU A 84 0.49 -10.83 -14.43
C GLU A 84 -0.76 -10.24 -15.11
N HIS A 85 -1.62 -9.59 -14.32
CA HIS A 85 -2.91 -9.06 -14.77
C HIS A 85 -2.98 -7.54 -14.58
N ASP A 86 -3.53 -6.83 -15.57
CA ASP A 86 -3.73 -5.38 -15.48
C ASP A 86 -4.78 -5.03 -14.43
N ARG A 87 -6.00 -5.58 -14.54
CA ARG A 87 -7.08 -5.36 -13.58
C ARG A 87 -7.29 -6.59 -12.73
N ILE A 88 -7.49 -6.35 -11.43
CA ILE A 88 -7.75 -7.39 -10.45
C ILE A 88 -8.87 -6.98 -9.49
N LYS A 89 -9.55 -7.98 -8.96
CA LYS A 89 -10.43 -7.86 -7.80
C LYS A 89 -9.74 -8.48 -6.59
N VAL A 90 -9.59 -7.69 -5.54
CA VAL A 90 -8.95 -8.11 -4.28
C VAL A 90 -10.03 -8.27 -3.22
N THR A 91 -10.04 -9.42 -2.54
CA THR A 91 -10.92 -9.70 -1.40
C THR A 91 -10.10 -9.66 -0.12
N VAL A 92 -10.54 -8.86 0.85
CA VAL A 92 -9.84 -8.64 2.11
C VAL A 92 -10.75 -8.95 3.28
N LYS A 93 -10.22 -9.71 4.24
CA LYS A 93 -10.80 -9.90 5.57
C LYS A 93 -10.15 -8.92 6.55
N GLN A 94 -10.95 -8.16 7.28
CA GLN A 94 -10.47 -7.23 8.31
C GLN A 94 -11.06 -7.54 9.67
N VAL A 95 -10.20 -7.51 10.69
CA VAL A 95 -10.60 -7.61 12.09
C VAL A 95 -10.57 -6.21 12.69
N TYR A 96 -11.71 -5.78 13.23
CA TYR A 96 -11.86 -4.50 13.92
C TYR A 96 -11.85 -4.69 15.43
N ASN A 97 -11.46 -3.63 16.13
CA ASN A 97 -11.62 -3.50 17.58
C ASN A 97 -13.10 -3.69 18.00
N GLU A 98 -13.33 -3.83 19.30
CA GLU A 98 -14.67 -4.10 19.87
C GLU A 98 -15.71 -3.05 19.47
N SER A 99 -15.32 -1.77 19.42
CA SER A 99 -16.21 -0.68 19.00
C SER A 99 -16.43 -0.59 17.49
N GLY A 100 -15.72 -1.39 16.69
CA GLY A 100 -15.84 -1.39 15.22
C GLY A 100 -15.25 -0.17 14.52
N THR A 101 -14.51 0.69 15.23
CA THR A 101 -13.99 1.96 14.70
C THR A 101 -12.58 1.86 14.12
N LYS A 102 -11.79 0.88 14.54
CA LYS A 102 -10.37 0.74 14.14
C LYS A 102 -10.08 -0.65 13.60
N VAL A 103 -9.44 -0.71 12.44
CA VAL A 103 -8.88 -1.94 11.87
C VAL A 103 -7.66 -2.35 12.70
N MET A 104 -7.67 -3.57 13.22
CA MET A 104 -6.58 -4.18 13.97
C MET A 104 -5.73 -5.04 13.05
N GLU A 105 -6.39 -5.83 12.19
CA GLU A 105 -5.72 -6.75 11.27
C GLU A 105 -6.39 -6.73 9.90
N SER A 106 -5.62 -7.02 8.86
CA SER A 106 -6.11 -7.13 7.48
C SER A 106 -5.37 -8.24 6.78
N GLU A 107 -6.13 -9.14 6.16
CA GLU A 107 -5.62 -10.29 5.43
C GLU A 107 -6.24 -10.31 4.03
N VAL A 108 -5.40 -10.46 3.01
CA VAL A 108 -5.86 -10.66 1.63
C VAL A 108 -6.23 -12.13 1.48
N VAL A 109 -7.49 -12.40 1.20
CA VAL A 109 -8.05 -13.77 1.15
C VAL A 109 -8.38 -14.23 -0.27
N GLY A 110 -8.26 -13.34 -1.27
CA GLY A 110 -8.44 -13.69 -2.67
C GLY A 110 -8.02 -12.58 -3.62
N ILE A 111 -7.49 -12.98 -4.77
CA ILE A 111 -7.17 -12.10 -5.90
C ILE A 111 -7.69 -12.81 -7.16
N GLU A 112 -8.52 -12.12 -7.94
CA GLU A 112 -9.13 -12.60 -9.17
C GLU A 112 -8.79 -11.66 -10.33
N GLU A 113 -8.50 -12.19 -11.51
CA GLU A 113 -8.41 -11.42 -12.77
C GLU A 113 -9.80 -10.91 -13.19
N LEU A 114 -9.83 -9.73 -13.81
CA LEU A 114 -11.06 -9.08 -14.32
C LEU A 114 -11.05 -8.87 -15.84
#